data_AF-A0A099RZT5-F1
#
_entry.id   AF-A0A099RZT5-F1
#
_cell.length_a   1.000
_cell.length_b   1.000
_cell.length_c   1.000
_cell.angle_alpha   90.00
_cell.angle_beta   90.00
_cell.angle_gamma   90.00
#
_symmetry.space_group_name_H-M   'P 1'
#
loop_
_entity.id
_entity.type
_entity.pdbx_description
1 polymer ?
#
loop_
_entity_poly.entity_id
_entity_poly.type
_entity_poly.pdbx_seq_one_letter_code
_entity_poly.pdbx_strand_id
1 'polypeptide(L)'
;MSEISHWHIGYYDNGYCIEAIGFENDNESWDVYYPTDEKDKDLLKFFPAERDSVLGMLLFTVRNHDEGLLKFREWVENEYLPVLEQS
;
A
#
# COMPACT_ATOMS: atom_id res chain seq x y z
N MET A 1 12.81 17.06 15.43
CA MET A 1 11.70 16.26 14.86
C MET A 1 12.03 14.82 15.24
N SER A 2 11.17 14.15 16.01
CA SER A 2 11.33 12.71 16.24
C SER A 2 11.17 12.00 14.90
N GLU A 3 12.09 11.11 14.55
CA GLU A 3 11.92 10.24 13.39
C GLU A 3 10.67 9.39 13.62
N ILE A 4 9.71 9.46 12.70
CA ILE A 4 8.54 8.58 12.72
C ILE A 4 9.02 7.22 12.22
N SER A 5 8.93 6.21 13.09
CA SER A 5 9.22 4.83 12.71
C SER A 5 8.21 4.39 11.64
N HIS A 6 8.72 3.90 10.51
CA HIS A 6 7.89 3.42 9.42
C HIS A 6 8.57 2.21 8.77
N TRP A 7 7.77 1.42 8.07
CA TRP A 7 8.25 0.29 7.29
C TRP A 7 8.03 0.54 5.80
N HIS A 8 8.97 0.06 5.00
CA HIS A 8 8.74 -0.11 3.57
C HIS A 8 8.35 -1.57 3.31
N ILE A 9 7.23 -1.76 2.61
CA ILE A 9 6.72 -3.07 2.20
C ILE A 9 6.80 -3.11 0.68
N GLY A 10 7.62 -4.00 0.14
CA GLY A 10 7.91 -4.06 -1.28
C GLY A 10 7.40 -5.33 -1.95
N TYR A 11 6.93 -5.18 -3.19
CA TYR A 11 6.69 -6.25 -4.14
C TYR A 11 7.69 -6.09 -5.30
N TYR A 12 8.67 -7.00 -5.37
CA TYR A 12 9.76 -6.99 -6.34
C TYR A 12 9.80 -8.31 -7.12
N ASP A 13 8.81 -8.51 -7.98
CA ASP A 13 8.66 -9.75 -8.76
C ASP A 13 8.30 -9.43 -10.21
N ASN A 14 8.70 -10.30 -11.14
CA ASN A 14 8.39 -10.20 -12.58
C ASN A 14 8.68 -8.84 -13.23
N GLY A 15 9.69 -8.11 -12.75
CA GLY A 15 10.06 -6.78 -13.26
C GLY A 15 9.23 -5.63 -12.69
N TYR A 16 8.28 -5.91 -11.80
CA TYR A 16 7.55 -4.91 -11.04
C TYR A 16 8.35 -4.48 -9.81
N CYS A 17 8.22 -3.19 -9.48
CA CYS A 17 8.78 -2.58 -8.28
C CYS A 17 7.69 -1.70 -7.68
N ILE A 18 6.91 -2.25 -6.75
CA ILE A 18 5.75 -1.60 -6.15
C ILE A 18 5.98 -1.56 -4.64
N GLU A 19 5.81 -0.39 -4.03
CA GLU A 19 6.10 -0.17 -2.61
C GLU A 19 4.92 0.47 -1.88
N ALA A 20 4.72 0.05 -0.65
CA ALA A 20 3.82 0.66 0.33
C ALA A 20 4.59 1.02 1.60
N ILE A 21 4.02 1.92 2.40
CA ILE A 21 4.62 2.40 3.63
C ILE A 21 3.69 2.11 4.80
N GLY A 22 4.20 1.43 5.83
CA GLY A 22 3.50 1.16 7.08
C GLY A 22 3.86 2.19 8.15
N PHE A 23 2.86 2.77 8.81
CA PHE A 23 3.03 3.65 9.97
C PHE A 23 2.34 3.06 11.19
N GLU A 24 3.02 3.11 12.35
CA GLU A 24 2.41 2.71 13.62
C GLU A 24 1.27 3.67 13.97
N ASN A 25 0.13 3.12 14.35
CA ASN A 25 -1.05 3.86 14.80
C ASN A 25 -1.26 3.73 16.31
N ASP A 26 -2.19 4.51 16.86
CA ASP A 26 -2.45 4.62 18.29
C ASP A 26 -2.90 3.30 18.96
N ASN A 27 -3.20 2.25 18.18
CA ASN A 27 -3.68 0.95 18.66
C ASN A 27 -2.61 -0.15 18.62
N GLU A 28 -1.32 0.19 18.68
CA GLU A 28 -0.20 -0.76 18.56
C GLU A 28 -0.28 -1.62 17.28
N SER A 29 -0.91 -1.05 16.24
CA SER A 29 -1.08 -1.64 14.92
C SER A 29 -0.46 -0.73 13.87
N TRP A 30 -0.48 -1.14 12.61
CA TRP A 30 0.21 -0.46 11.54
C TRP A 30 -0.72 -0.25 10.35
N ASP A 31 -0.89 1.02 9.96
CA ASP A 31 -1.64 1.40 8.78
C ASP A 31 -0.72 1.42 7.57
N VAL A 32 -1.09 0.66 6.54
CA VAL A 32 -0.28 0.48 5.33
C VAL A 32 -0.86 1.29 4.19
N TYR A 33 -0.08 2.24 3.71
CA TYR A 33 -0.44 3.17 2.66
C TYR A 33 0.29 2.86 1.36
N TYR A 34 -0.45 2.90 0.26
CA TYR A 34 0.10 2.89 -1.09
C TYR A 34 0.19 4.33 -1.62
N PRO A 35 1.39 4.83 -1.96
CA PRO A 35 1.55 6.14 -2.57
C PRO A 35 0.95 6.13 -3.97
N THR A 36 -0.13 6.88 -4.17
CA THR A 36 -0.83 6.94 -5.46
C THR A 36 -0.34 8.10 -6.31
N ASP A 37 -0.11 7.87 -7.61
CA ASP A 37 0.20 8.92 -8.59
C ASP A 37 -0.84 9.02 -9.72
N GLU A 38 -0.56 9.83 -10.75
CA GLU A 38 -1.50 10.01 -11.87
C GLU A 38 -1.75 8.73 -12.70
N LYS A 39 -0.84 7.76 -12.68
CA LYS A 39 -0.97 6.49 -13.38
C LYS A 39 -1.95 5.56 -12.66
N ASP A 40 -2.13 5.77 -11.36
CA ASP A 40 -3.08 4.99 -10.55
C ASP A 40 -4.52 5.53 -10.66
N LYS A 41 -4.80 6.53 -11.50
CA LYS A 41 -6.15 7.13 -11.63
C LYS A 41 -7.25 6.09 -11.93
N ASP A 42 -6.95 5.03 -12.67
CA ASP A 42 -7.91 3.98 -12.97
C ASP A 42 -8.10 3.02 -11.79
N LEU A 43 -7.02 2.65 -11.09
CA LEU A 43 -7.09 1.93 -9.81
C LEU A 43 -8.00 2.68 -8.83
N LEU A 44 -7.82 3.99 -8.72
CA LEU A 44 -8.61 4.86 -7.85
C LEU A 44 -10.11 4.93 -8.18
N LYS A 45 -10.56 4.45 -9.34
CA LYS A 45 -11.99 4.30 -9.67
C LYS A 45 -12.58 3.02 -9.08
N PHE A 46 -11.75 1.98 -8.94
CA PHE A 46 -12.16 0.67 -8.44
C PHE A 46 -12.03 0.56 -6.92
N PHE A 47 -11.14 1.35 -6.31
CA PHE A 47 -10.91 1.36 -4.85
C PHE A 47 -11.48 2.61 -4.18
N PRO A 48 -12.62 2.51 -3.47
CA PRO A 48 -13.18 3.61 -2.67
C PRO A 48 -12.45 3.79 -1.32
N ALA A 49 -11.18 3.37 -1.23
CA ALA A 49 -10.41 3.40 0.01
C ALA A 49 -10.19 4.84 0.51
N GLU A 50 -9.99 4.94 1.83
CA GLU A 50 -9.65 6.19 2.49
C GLU A 50 -8.32 6.73 1.92
N ARG A 51 -8.27 8.05 1.72
CA ARG A 51 -7.12 8.71 1.12
C ARG A 51 -6.58 9.76 2.06
N ASP A 52 -5.29 9.61 2.35
CA ASP A 52 -4.51 10.69 2.90
C ASP A 52 -3.85 11.49 1.76
N SER A 53 -3.92 12.81 1.85
CA SER A 53 -3.40 13.71 0.83
C SER A 53 -1.88 13.68 0.66
N VAL A 54 -1.16 13.13 1.62
CA VAL A 54 0.31 13.02 1.64
C VAL A 54 0.74 11.56 1.48
N LEU A 55 0.10 10.64 2.18
CA LEU A 55 0.49 9.23 2.22
C LEU A 55 -0.15 8.38 1.11
N GLY A 56 -1.23 8.86 0.49
CA GLY A 56 -1.94 8.16 -0.57
C GLY A 56 -3.09 7.30 -0.04
N MET A 57 -3.27 6.11 -0.62
CA MET A 57 -4.41 5.25 -0.34
C MET A 57 -4.12 4.32 0.84
N LEU A 58 -4.99 4.33 1.86
CA LEU A 58 -4.94 3.33 2.93
C LEU A 58 -5.38 1.98 2.37
N LEU A 59 -4.47 0.99 2.36
CA LEU A 59 -4.78 -0.36 1.91
C LEU A 59 -5.46 -1.18 3.01
N PHE A 60 -4.83 -1.23 4.18
CA PHE A 60 -5.28 -2.03 5.32
C PHE A 60 -4.48 -1.70 6.59
N THR A 61 -5.00 -2.15 7.74
CA THR A 61 -4.30 -2.16 9.03
C THR A 61 -3.81 -3.57 9.36
N VAL A 62 -2.58 -3.69 9.87
CA VAL A 62 -1.94 -4.97 10.26
C VAL A 62 -1.31 -4.90 11.63
N ARG A 63 -1.04 -6.05 12.24
CA ARG A 63 -0.42 -6.12 13.57
C ARG A 63 1.10 -6.05 13.53
N ASN A 64 1.70 -6.51 12.44
CA ASN A 64 3.15 -6.57 12.29
C ASN A 64 3.55 -6.57 10.81
N HIS A 65 4.86 -6.44 10.59
CA HIS A 65 5.46 -6.32 9.27
C HIS A 65 5.21 -7.55 8.37
N ASP A 66 5.28 -8.76 8.93
CA ASP A 66 5.11 -10.00 8.15
C ASP A 66 3.67 -10.15 7.64
N GLU A 67 2.68 -9.80 8.46
CA GLU A 67 1.28 -9.70 8.03
C GLU A 67 1.12 -8.66 6.92
N GLY A 68 1.81 -7.52 7.04
CA GLY A 68 1.85 -6.47 6.02
C GLY A 68 2.40 -6.96 4.69
N LEU A 69 3.53 -7.67 4.69
CA LEU A 69 4.14 -8.25 3.49
C LEU A 69 3.20 -9.21 2.77
N LEU A 70 2.54 -10.11 3.51
CA LEU A 70 1.64 -11.10 2.93
C LEU A 70 0.42 -10.43 2.29
N LYS A 71 -0.27 -9.56 3.03
CA LYS A 71 -1.45 -8.84 2.52
C LYS A 71 -1.10 -7.90 1.38
N PHE A 72 0.07 -7.27 1.41
CA PHE A 72 0.50 -6.39 0.33
C PHE A 72 0.75 -7.17 -0.95
N ARG A 73 1.43 -8.32 -0.87
CA ARG A 73 1.59 -9.22 -2.02
C ARG A 73 0.23 -9.64 -2.58
N GLU A 74 -0.70 -10.07 -1.74
CA GLU A 74 -2.05 -10.46 -2.16
C GLU A 74 -2.78 -9.30 -2.86
N TRP A 75 -2.68 -8.09 -2.32
CA TRP A 75 -3.27 -6.91 -2.95
C TRP A 75 -2.62 -6.59 -4.31
N VAL A 76 -1.29 -6.64 -4.42
CA VAL A 76 -0.60 -6.38 -5.69
C VAL A 76 -1.04 -7.39 -6.75
N GLU A 77 -1.01 -8.69 -6.43
CA GLU A 77 -1.29 -9.76 -7.39
C GLU A 77 -2.76 -9.82 -7.82
N ASN A 78 -3.71 -9.54 -6.91
CA ASN A 78 -5.14 -9.72 -7.18
C ASN A 78 -5.88 -8.43 -7.56
N GLU A 79 -5.37 -7.26 -7.16
CA GLU A 79 -6.08 -5.99 -7.30
C GLU A 79 -5.31 -4.99 -8.15
N TYR A 80 -4.00 -4.84 -7.93
CA TYR A 80 -3.20 -3.83 -8.64
C TYR A 80 -2.80 -4.27 -10.06
N LEU A 81 -2.09 -5.40 -10.19
CA LEU A 81 -1.59 -5.87 -11.49
C LEU A 81 -2.70 -6.10 -12.51
N PRO A 82 -3.86 -6.70 -12.15
CA PRO A 82 -4.94 -6.88 -13.11
C PRO A 82 -5.47 -5.56 -13.69
N VAL A 83 -5.45 -4.46 -12.92
CA VAL A 83 -5.85 -3.13 -13.42
C VAL A 83 -4.76 -2.54 -14.31
N LEU A 84 -3.50 -2.69 -13.92
CA LEU A 84 -2.35 -2.19 -14.67
C LEU A 84 -2.21 -2.87 -16.05
N GLU A 85 -2.47 -4.17 -16.15
CA GLU A 85 -2.42 -4.90 -17.42
C GLU A 85 -3.59 -4.59 -18.37
N GLN A 86 -4.65 -3.95 -17.86
CA GLN A 86 -5.82 -3.55 -18.63
C GLN A 86 -5.78 -2.08 -19.09
N SER A 87 -4.77 -1.30 -18.67
CA SER A 87 -4.59 0.12 -18.99
C SER A 87 -3.54 0.35 -20.08
#